data_AF-A0A367ZW34-F1
#
_entry.id   AF-A0A367ZW34-F1
#
_cell.length_a   1.000
_cell.length_b   1.000
_cell.length_c   1.000
_cell.angle_alpha   90.00
_cell.angle_beta   90.00
_cell.angle_gamma   90.00
#
_symmetry.space_group_name_H-M   'P 1'
#
loop_
_entity.id
_entity.type
_entity.pdbx_description
1 polymer ?
#
loop_
_entity_poly.entity_id
_entity_poly.type
_entity_poly.pdbx_seq_one_letter_code
_entity_poly.pdbx_strand_id
1 'polypeptide(L)'
;MSNIAEQIPSVAVGQLRSFIERIERLEEEKKALSNDIKGIYAELKANGFDANAVRVVIQLRKKKAHERQEEEAIIQLYKNILGMD
;
A
#
# COMPACT_ATOMS: atom_id res chain seq x y z
N MET A 1 -4.04 -3.31 -40.01
CA MET A 1 -3.28 -3.11 -38.75
C MET A 1 -2.04 -3.99 -38.85
N SER A 2 -0.84 -3.40 -38.71
CA SER A 2 0.41 -4.19 -38.73
C SER A 2 0.39 -5.22 -37.61
N ASN A 3 0.72 -6.48 -37.91
CA ASN A 3 0.79 -7.54 -36.91
C ASN A 3 2.05 -7.33 -36.06
N ILE A 4 1.92 -6.63 -34.93
CA ILE A 4 3.04 -6.29 -34.04
C ILE A 4 3.80 -7.57 -33.61
N ALA A 5 3.11 -8.71 -33.52
CA ALA A 5 3.71 -10.00 -33.18
C ALA A 5 4.76 -10.50 -34.20
N GLU A 6 4.62 -10.17 -35.49
CA GLU A 6 5.58 -10.56 -36.53
C GLU A 6 6.88 -9.75 -36.49
N GLN A 7 6.88 -8.59 -35.81
CA GLN A 7 8.03 -7.68 -35.73
C GLN A 7 8.88 -7.90 -34.47
N ILE A 8 8.49 -8.80 -33.56
CA ILE A 8 9.21 -9.04 -32.31
C ILE A 8 10.26 -10.14 -32.54
N PRO A 9 11.58 -9.83 -32.43
CA PRO A 9 12.62 -10.83 -32.53
C PRO A 9 12.46 -11.91 -31.44
N SER A 10 12.82 -13.16 -31.72
CA SER A 10 12.70 -14.27 -30.76
C SER A 10 13.41 -14.01 -29.42
N VAL A 11 14.54 -13.29 -29.44
CA VAL A 11 15.27 -12.85 -28.24
C VAL A 11 14.41 -11.91 -27.38
N ALA A 12 13.64 -11.01 -28.00
CA ALA A 12 12.74 -10.10 -27.31
C ALA A 12 11.53 -10.85 -26.70
N VAL A 13 11.06 -11.93 -27.34
CA VAL A 13 10.03 -12.81 -26.76
C VAL A 13 10.52 -13.50 -25.49
N GLY A 14 11.78 -13.98 -25.48
CA GLY A 14 12.39 -14.59 -24.30
C GLY A 14 12.55 -13.61 -23.13
N GLN A 15 12.96 -12.37 -23.41
CA GLN A 15 13.05 -11.30 -22.40
C GLN A 15 11.67 -10.94 -21.83
N LEU A 16 10.66 -10.79 -22.68
CA LEU A 16 9.30 -10.52 -22.25
C LEU A 16 8.76 -11.62 -21.32
N ARG A 17 8.99 -12.90 -21.67
CA ARG A 17 8.61 -14.03 -20.81
C ARG A 17 9.31 -13.94 -19.43
N SER A 18 10.60 -13.66 -19.40
CA SER A 18 11.34 -13.51 -18.14
C SER A 18 10.79 -12.37 -17.27
N PHE A 19 10.40 -11.24 -17.87
CA PHE A 19 9.75 -10.16 -17.12
C PHE A 19 8.39 -10.58 -16.54
N ILE A 20 7.56 -11.24 -17.34
CA ILE A 20 6.24 -11.73 -16.91
C ILE A 20 6.38 -12.69 -15.73
N GLU A 21 7.19 -13.73 -15.86
CA GLU A 21 7.39 -14.75 -14.81
C GLU A 21 7.87 -14.13 -13.48
N ARG A 22 8.78 -13.14 -13.57
CA ARG A 22 9.27 -12.41 -12.38
C ARG A 22 8.18 -11.56 -11.74
N ILE A 23 7.33 -10.91 -12.54
CA ILE A 23 6.21 -10.10 -12.04
C ILE A 23 5.15 -10.99 -11.40
N GLU A 24 4.79 -12.10 -12.03
CA GLU A 24 3.81 -13.05 -11.50
C GLU A 24 4.24 -13.59 -10.14
N ARG A 25 5.51 -13.98 -9.99
CA ARG A 25 6.07 -14.39 -8.70
C ARG A 25 5.97 -13.27 -7.64
N LEU A 26 6.29 -12.03 -8.01
CA LEU A 26 6.20 -10.90 -7.08
C LEU A 26 4.74 -10.59 -6.70
N GLU A 27 3.77 -10.75 -7.60
CA GLU A 27 2.36 -10.59 -7.28
C GLU A 27 1.84 -11.71 -6.37
N GLU A 28 2.33 -12.95 -6.52
CA GLU A 28 2.05 -14.04 -5.57
C GLU A 28 2.62 -13.74 -4.17
N GLU A 29 3.89 -13.32 -4.09
CA GLU A 29 4.53 -12.92 -2.82
C GLU A 29 3.77 -11.77 -2.14
N LYS A 30 3.38 -10.75 -2.90
CA LYS A 30 2.58 -9.61 -2.43
C LYS A 30 1.20 -10.05 -1.95
N LYS A 31 0.56 -11.02 -2.63
CA LYS A 31 -0.73 -11.59 -2.19
C LYS A 31 -0.59 -12.34 -0.88
N ALA A 32 0.47 -13.16 -0.72
CA ALA A 32 0.76 -13.85 0.53
C ALA A 32 0.94 -12.85 1.68
N LEU A 33 1.81 -11.85 1.50
CA LEU A 33 2.04 -10.79 2.50
C LEU A 33 0.77 -10.01 2.82
N SER A 34 -0.06 -9.71 1.81
CA SER A 34 -1.34 -9.04 2.04
C SER A 34 -2.29 -9.89 2.87
N ASN A 35 -2.27 -11.22 2.73
CA ASN A 35 -3.10 -12.11 3.54
C ASN A 35 -2.60 -12.19 4.97
N ASP A 36 -1.28 -12.24 5.18
CA ASP A 36 -0.69 -12.21 6.52
C ASP A 36 -1.06 -10.92 7.27
N ILE A 37 -0.95 -9.77 6.60
CA ILE A 37 -1.38 -8.48 7.16
C ILE A 37 -2.87 -8.50 7.53
N LYS A 38 -3.73 -9.10 6.70
CA LYS A 38 -5.16 -9.25 7.02
C LYS A 38 -5.37 -10.12 8.25
N GLY A 39 -4.61 -11.21 8.40
CA GLY A 39 -4.61 -12.06 9.58
C GLY A 39 -4.30 -11.27 10.86
N ILE A 40 -3.24 -10.46 10.84
CA ILE A 40 -2.88 -9.58 11.97
C ILE A 40 -4.00 -8.59 12.30
N TYR A 41 -4.63 -7.97 11.29
CA TYR A 41 -5.79 -7.09 11.55
C TYR A 41 -6.99 -7.85 12.12
N ALA A 42 -7.18 -9.12 11.77
CA ALA A 42 -8.25 -9.94 12.34
C ALA A 42 -7.96 -10.30 13.79
N GLU A 43 -6.72 -10.71 14.11
CA GLU A 43 -6.27 -10.95 15.49
C GLU A 43 -6.42 -9.69 16.34
N LEU A 44 -5.99 -8.54 15.82
CA LEU A 44 -6.13 -7.24 16.47
C LEU A 44 -7.58 -6.94 16.85
N LYS A 45 -8.53 -7.20 15.93
CA LYS A 45 -9.96 -7.05 16.23
C LYS A 45 -10.46 -8.05 17.26
N ALA A 46 -10.03 -9.31 17.18
CA ALA A 46 -10.41 -10.34 18.15
C ALA A 46 -9.93 -10.01 19.57
N ASN A 47 -8.82 -9.28 19.68
CA ASN A 47 -8.27 -8.76 20.94
C ASN A 47 -8.89 -7.41 21.37
N GLY A 48 -9.94 -6.93 20.70
CA GLY A 48 -10.70 -5.74 21.11
C GLY A 48 -10.14 -4.40 20.63
N PHE A 49 -9.15 -4.38 19.75
CA PHE A 49 -8.60 -3.14 19.21
C PHE A 49 -9.34 -2.65 17.95
N ASP A 50 -9.39 -1.34 17.75
CA ASP A 50 -9.94 -0.72 16.54
C ASP A 50 -8.93 -0.76 15.38
N ALA A 51 -9.25 -1.54 14.34
CA ALA A 51 -8.39 -1.69 13.16
C ALA A 51 -8.26 -0.41 12.32
N ASN A 52 -9.24 0.49 12.33
CA ASN A 52 -9.18 1.75 11.60
C ASN A 52 -8.25 2.74 12.31
N ALA A 53 -8.37 2.86 13.63
CA ALA A 53 -7.44 3.66 14.43
C ALA A 53 -5.99 3.19 14.25
N VAL A 54 -5.76 1.87 14.25
CA VAL A 54 -4.42 1.31 14.04
C VAL A 54 -3.88 1.60 12.64
N ARG A 55 -4.72 1.58 11.60
CA ARG A 55 -4.30 2.01 10.24
C ARG A 55 -3.84 3.45 10.22
N VAL A 56 -4.57 4.34 10.89
CA VAL A 56 -4.19 5.75 11.04
C VAL A 56 -2.84 5.86 11.77
N VAL A 57 -2.66 5.13 12.88
CA VAL A 57 -1.39 5.10 13.60
C VAL A 57 -0.23 4.62 12.71
N ILE A 58 -0.42 3.57 11.92
CA ILE A 58 0.61 3.06 10.99
C ILE A 58 0.95 4.12 9.93
N GLN A 59 -0.04 4.84 9.39
CA GLN A 59 0.20 5.93 8.44
C GLN A 59 0.98 7.08 9.08
N LEU A 60 0.59 7.49 10.29
CA LEU A 60 1.32 8.51 11.05
C LEU A 60 2.78 8.08 11.31
N ARG A 61 3.01 6.83 11.68
CA ARG A 61 4.35 6.30 11.95
C ARG A 61 5.29 6.29 10.75
N LYS A 62 4.76 6.43 9.52
CA LYS A 62 5.58 6.56 8.30
C LYS A 62 6.10 7.98 8.07
N LYS A 63 5.51 8.99 8.74
CA LYS A 63 5.88 10.40 8.65
C LYS A 63 6.97 10.74 9.67
N LYS A 64 7.80 11.74 9.37
CA LYS A 64 8.78 12.26 10.34
C LYS A 64 8.05 12.98 11.48
N ALA A 65 8.71 13.11 12.64
CA ALA A 65 8.09 13.71 13.83
C ALA A 65 7.62 15.16 13.58
N HIS A 66 8.41 15.99 12.88
CA HIS A 66 8.04 17.36 12.58
C HIS A 66 6.87 17.45 11.58
N GLU A 67 6.86 16.60 10.54
CA GLU A 67 5.75 16.55 9.56
C GLU A 67 4.41 16.24 10.26
N ARG A 68 4.43 15.32 11.24
CA ARG A 68 3.23 15.02 12.04
C ARG A 68 2.78 16.21 12.89
N GLN A 69 3.72 16.91 13.53
CA GLN A 69 3.40 18.05 14.39
C GLN A 69 2.82 19.22 13.59
N GLU A 70 3.36 19.48 12.39
CA GLU A 70 2.86 20.52 11.49
C GLU A 70 1.44 20.19 11.01
N GLU A 71 1.19 18.97 10.58
CA GLU A 71 -0.14 18.51 10.15
C GLU A 71 -1.15 18.55 11.31
N GLU A 72 -0.76 18.13 12.51
CA GLU A 72 -1.60 18.16 13.70
C GLU A 72 -1.96 19.60 14.11
N ALA A 73 -1.01 20.54 13.99
CA ALA A 73 -1.28 21.96 14.21
C ALA A 73 -2.29 22.53 13.20
N ILE A 74 -2.19 22.16 11.92
CA ILE A 74 -3.14 22.57 10.88
C ILE A 74 -4.53 21.96 11.14
N ILE A 75 -4.59 20.67 11.49
CA ILE A 75 -5.84 20.00 11.82
C ILE A 75 -6.51 20.68 13.02
N GLN A 76 -5.75 20.99 14.06
CA GLN A 76 -6.29 21.66 15.24
C GLN A 76 -6.82 23.05 14.90
N LEU A 77 -6.12 23.81 14.06
CA LEU A 77 -6.61 25.10 13.57
C LEU A 77 -7.97 24.96 12.87
N TYR A 78 -8.11 23.98 11.98
CA TYR A 78 -9.38 23.76 11.27
C TYR A 78 -10.50 23.27 12.18
N LYS A 79 -10.19 22.38 13.13
CA LYS A 79 -11.14 21.95 14.16
C LYS A 79 -11.69 23.13 14.96
N ASN A 80 -10.81 24.03 15.41
CA ASN A 80 -11.19 25.23 16.15
C ASN A 80 -12.12 26.14 15.30
N ILE A 81 -11.78 26.35 14.02
CA ILE A 81 -12.61 27.15 13.09
C ILE A 81 -14.01 26.54 12.90
N LEU A 82 -14.08 25.21 12.86
CA LEU A 82 -15.32 24.46 12.65
C LEU A 82 -16.12 24.22 13.95
N GLY A 83 -15.61 24.63 15.11
CA GLY A 83 -16.24 24.36 16.41
C GLY A 83 -16.25 22.87 16.77
N MET A 84 -15.25 22.11 16.30
CA MET A 84 -15.07 20.70 16.58
C MET A 84 -14.01 20.53 17.67
N ASP A 85 -14.40 20.48 18.94
CA ASP A 85 -13.50 20.13 20.05
C ASP A 85 -13.48 18.62 20.31
#